data_AF-A0A1B2RUB4-F1
#
_entry.id   AF-A0A1B2RUB4-F1
#
_cell.length_a   1.000
_cell.length_b   1.000
_cell.length_c   1.000
_cell.angle_alpha   90.00
_cell.angle_beta   90.00
_cell.angle_gamma   90.00
#
_symmetry.space_group_name_H-M   'P 1'
#
loop_
_entity.id
_entity.type
_entity.pdbx_description
1 polymer ?
#
loop_
_entity_poly.entity_id
_entity_poly.type
_entity_poly.pdbx_seq_one_letter_code
_entity_poly.pdbx_strand_id
1 'polypeptide(L)'
;KKLLEIVCHNCGKVKLDRSNPQFKAAVSIRDPKRRFDAIWRLCKPKLICDADAPTDDADFDTNPKEASKSRGHGGCGNIQPTVRQNALQLIGEWKQPKDEDGEQANNEKKPILPETALQVFRNISADDIRDLGLSYDYARPEWMIITVLPVPPPPVRPSISMDGTGQGMRGEDDLTYKLGDIIRANGNVRQAQQEGSPAHVLSDFEALLQYHVATYMDNDIAGQPRALQKSGRPVKAIRARLKGKEGRLRGNLMGKRVDFSARTVITGDPNLSLDEVGVPRSIARTLTYPETVTPYNIGKLHQLVQNGPNEHPGAKYVIRSDGTRIDLRHHKRAGSISLEYGWKV
;
A
#
# COMPACT_ATOMS: atom_id res chain seq x y z
N LYS A 1 -3.60 12.03 12.60
CA LYS A 1 -4.60 13.01 13.12
C LYS A 1 -5.54 12.39 14.15
N LYS A 2 -6.54 11.58 13.76
CA LYS A 2 -7.57 11.06 14.69
C LYS A 2 -6.99 10.43 15.96
N LEU A 3 -5.91 9.64 15.82
CA LEU A 3 -5.25 9.01 16.96
C LEU A 3 -4.70 10.04 17.97
N LEU A 4 -4.06 11.11 17.50
CA LEU A 4 -3.56 12.23 18.33
C LEU A 4 -4.70 12.98 19.03
N GLU A 5 -5.91 13.01 18.46
CA GLU A 5 -7.07 13.59 19.12
C GLU A 5 -7.64 12.68 20.23
N ILE A 6 -7.33 11.37 20.20
CA ILE A 6 -7.81 10.37 21.15
C ILE A 6 -6.89 10.23 22.36
N VAL A 7 -5.57 10.27 22.13
CA VAL A 7 -4.56 10.05 23.18
C VAL A 7 -4.02 11.36 23.73
N CYS A 8 -3.51 11.32 24.95
CA CYS A 8 -2.78 12.42 25.56
C CYS A 8 -1.42 12.59 24.88
N HIS A 9 -1.09 13.82 24.49
CA HIS A 9 0.19 14.16 23.87
C HIS A 9 1.41 14.06 24.81
N ASN A 10 1.19 13.94 26.12
CA ASN A 10 2.27 13.86 27.10
C ASN A 10 2.45 12.43 27.63
N CYS A 11 1.39 11.84 28.20
CA CYS A 11 1.47 10.50 28.80
C CYS A 11 1.11 9.35 27.85
N GLY A 12 0.60 9.61 26.64
CA GLY A 12 0.22 8.57 25.67
C GLY A 12 -1.06 7.79 26.02
N LYS A 13 -1.68 8.06 27.18
CA LYS A 13 -2.92 7.41 27.61
C LYS A 13 -4.12 7.87 26.77
N VAL A 14 -5.08 6.97 26.52
CA VAL A 14 -6.36 7.35 25.91
C VAL A 14 -7.11 8.26 26.87
N LYS A 15 -7.65 9.40 26.41
CA LYS A 15 -8.30 10.43 27.25
C LYS A 15 -9.60 9.98 27.95
N LEU A 16 -10.11 8.80 27.59
CA LEU A 16 -11.29 8.18 28.16
C LEU A 16 -11.00 6.71 28.39
N ASP A 17 -11.57 6.18 29.46
CA ASP A 17 -11.44 4.79 29.84
C ASP A 17 -12.83 4.16 30.08
N ARG A 18 -12.83 2.90 30.50
CA ARG A 18 -14.04 2.10 30.72
C ARG A 18 -14.88 2.57 31.91
N SER A 19 -14.39 3.50 32.74
CA SER A 19 -15.20 4.21 33.74
C SER A 19 -16.37 4.96 33.12
N ASN A 20 -16.20 5.50 31.90
CA ASN A 20 -17.26 6.19 31.18
C ASN A 20 -18.21 5.17 30.51
N PRO A 21 -19.52 5.17 30.83
CA PRO A 21 -20.48 4.21 30.26
C PRO A 21 -20.54 4.25 28.72
N GLN A 22 -20.41 5.43 28.11
CA GLN A 22 -20.42 5.59 26.65
C GLN A 22 -19.15 5.02 26.02
N PHE A 23 -18.00 5.21 26.66
CA PHE A 23 -16.74 4.62 26.20
C PHE A 23 -16.78 3.09 26.31
N LYS A 24 -17.26 2.56 27.45
CA LYS A 24 -17.46 1.11 27.63
C LYS A 24 -18.39 0.52 26.57
N ALA A 25 -19.49 1.20 26.25
CA ALA A 25 -20.37 0.81 25.15
C ALA A 25 -19.64 0.84 23.80
N ALA A 26 -18.83 1.87 23.54
CA ALA A 26 -18.05 1.96 22.30
C ALA A 26 -17.04 0.80 22.16
N VAL A 27 -16.30 0.45 23.21
CA VAL A 27 -15.35 -0.68 23.22
C VAL A 27 -16.03 -2.01 22.92
N SER A 28 -17.30 -2.18 23.30
CA SER A 28 -18.07 -3.41 23.04
C SER A 28 -18.47 -3.61 21.57
N ILE A 29 -18.33 -2.59 20.71
CA ILE A 29 -18.67 -2.67 19.27
C ILE A 29 -17.75 -3.69 18.59
N ARG A 30 -18.33 -4.73 17.96
CA ARG A 30 -17.56 -5.81 17.32
C ARG A 30 -16.70 -5.36 16.13
N ASP A 31 -17.21 -4.46 15.29
CA ASP A 31 -16.48 -3.93 14.13
C ASP A 31 -15.38 -2.94 14.57
N PRO A 32 -14.09 -3.24 14.38
CA PRO A 32 -13.00 -2.39 14.85
C PRO A 32 -13.01 -0.98 14.26
N LYS A 33 -13.46 -0.81 13.02
CA LYS A 33 -13.51 0.52 12.37
C LYS A 33 -14.57 1.40 13.00
N ARG A 34 -15.77 0.84 13.21
CA ARG A 34 -16.87 1.54 13.89
C ARG A 34 -16.53 1.83 15.35
N ARG A 35 -15.87 0.89 16.03
CA ARG A 35 -15.33 1.07 17.39
C ARG A 35 -14.40 2.28 17.46
N PHE A 36 -13.39 2.32 16.59
CA PHE A 36 -12.42 3.41 16.53
C PHE A 36 -13.11 4.77 16.30
N ASP A 37 -14.03 4.85 15.34
CA ASP A 37 -14.76 6.09 15.04
C ASP A 37 -15.68 6.54 16.19
N ALA A 38 -16.31 5.61 16.92
CA ALA A 38 -17.13 5.90 18.09
C ALA A 38 -16.27 6.46 19.24
N ILE A 39 -15.15 5.80 19.55
CA ILE A 39 -14.20 6.26 20.58
C ILE A 39 -13.64 7.63 20.22
N TRP A 40 -13.25 7.83 18.96
CA TRP A 40 -12.75 9.12 18.47
C TRP A 40 -13.72 10.27 18.72
N ARG A 41 -15.02 10.07 18.45
CA ARG A 41 -16.04 11.11 18.68
C ARG A 41 -16.20 11.48 20.16
N LEU A 42 -16.01 10.52 21.07
CA LEU A 42 -16.07 10.73 22.51
C LEU A 42 -14.80 11.43 23.04
N CYS A 43 -13.62 11.06 22.55
CA CYS A 43 -12.35 11.63 23.02
C CYS A 43 -12.02 12.99 22.41
N LYS A 44 -12.45 13.27 21.18
CA LYS A 44 -12.19 14.54 20.47
C LYS A 44 -12.56 15.81 21.27
N PRO A 45 -13.73 15.92 21.92
CA PRO A 45 -14.08 17.12 22.68
C PRO A 45 -13.31 17.24 24.01
N LYS A 46 -12.66 16.17 24.50
CA LYS A 46 -11.84 16.25 25.71
C LYS A 46 -10.49 16.92 25.41
N LEU A 47 -10.32 18.09 25.98
CA LEU A 47 -9.11 18.92 25.87
C LEU A 47 -8.25 18.93 27.15
N ILE A 48 -8.59 18.11 28.14
CA ILE A 48 -7.82 17.96 29.39
C ILE A 48 -7.63 16.45 29.62
N CYS A 49 -6.45 16.06 30.10
CA CYS A 49 -6.16 14.69 30.49
C CYS A 49 -6.47 14.53 31.98
N ASP A 50 -7.60 13.91 32.31
CA ASP A 50 -8.10 13.81 33.69
C ASP A 50 -7.06 13.11 34.60
N ALA A 51 -6.49 13.86 35.53
CA ALA A 51 -5.60 13.31 36.55
C ALA A 51 -6.41 12.71 37.69
N ASP A 52 -5.83 11.74 38.39
CA ASP A 52 -6.41 11.24 39.63
C ASP A 52 -6.28 12.32 40.69
N ALA A 53 -7.32 12.48 41.52
CA ALA A 53 -7.18 13.28 42.72
C ALA A 53 -6.06 12.67 43.59
N PRO A 54 -5.15 13.48 44.16
CA PRO A 54 -4.19 12.94 45.11
C PRO A 54 -4.98 12.23 46.22
N THR A 55 -4.65 10.96 46.44
CA THR A 55 -5.15 10.24 47.60
C THR A 55 -4.50 10.88 48.82
N ASP A 56 -5.24 11.69 49.56
CA ASP A 56 -4.82 12.10 50.90
C ASP A 56 -4.56 10.82 51.71
N ASP A 57 -3.42 10.77 52.38
CA ASP A 57 -2.89 9.64 53.16
C ASP A 57 -3.72 9.34 54.44
N ALA A 58 -5.03 9.09 54.30
CA ALA A 58 -5.89 8.73 55.42
C ALA A 58 -7.09 7.88 54.97
N ASP A 59 -6.87 6.58 54.78
CA ASP A 59 -7.76 5.54 55.35
C ASP A 59 -7.25 4.15 54.96
N PHE A 60 -6.56 3.52 55.90
CA PHE A 60 -6.01 2.16 55.81
C PHE A 60 -7.10 1.06 55.92
N ASP A 61 -8.37 1.42 55.84
CA ASP A 61 -9.51 0.52 56.13
C ASP A 61 -10.58 0.55 55.02
N THR A 62 -10.16 0.51 53.75
CA THR A 62 -11.08 0.31 52.62
C THR A 62 -10.96 -1.09 52.04
N ASN A 63 -12.10 -1.77 51.99
CA ASN A 63 -12.28 -3.12 51.44
C ASN A 63 -11.65 -3.21 50.03
N PRO A 64 -10.86 -4.24 49.66
CA PRO A 64 -10.13 -4.29 48.38
C PRO A 64 -11.00 -4.13 47.12
N LYS A 65 -12.30 -4.42 47.22
CA LYS A 65 -13.28 -4.22 46.13
C LYS A 65 -13.67 -2.76 45.93
N GLU A 66 -13.64 -1.91 46.94
CA GLU A 66 -13.99 -0.49 46.84
C GLU A 66 -12.79 0.37 46.40
N ALA A 67 -11.58 0.03 46.83
CA ALA A 67 -10.33 0.65 46.34
C ALA A 67 -10.12 0.49 44.81
N SER A 68 -10.72 -0.54 44.20
CA SER A 68 -10.71 -0.72 42.73
C SER A 68 -11.68 0.20 41.98
N LYS A 69 -12.71 0.73 42.64
CA LYS A 69 -13.69 1.67 42.05
C LYS A 69 -13.22 3.13 42.10
N SER A 70 -12.27 3.46 42.97
CA SER A 70 -11.73 4.82 43.16
C SER A 70 -10.42 5.08 42.41
N ARG A 71 -9.85 4.08 41.72
CA ARG A 71 -8.73 4.33 40.79
C ARG A 71 -9.25 5.15 39.63
N GLY A 72 -8.90 6.43 39.60
CA GLY A 72 -9.35 7.32 38.55
C GLY A 72 -8.67 7.03 37.21
N HIS A 73 -8.89 7.95 36.27
CA HIS A 73 -8.42 7.84 34.90
C HIS A 73 -6.89 7.80 34.77
N GLY A 74 -6.12 8.19 35.79
CA GLY A 74 -4.66 8.14 35.85
C GLY A 74 -3.96 8.94 34.75
N GLY A 75 -4.55 10.06 34.35
CA GLY A 75 -3.98 11.01 33.40
C GLY A 75 -2.99 11.99 34.05
N CYS A 76 -2.40 12.86 33.25
CA CYS A 76 -1.33 13.76 33.70
C CYS A 76 -1.76 15.23 33.89
N GLY A 77 -3.05 15.56 33.77
CA GLY A 77 -3.58 16.92 33.96
C GLY A 77 -3.35 17.90 32.81
N ASN A 78 -2.49 17.56 31.84
CA ASN A 78 -2.08 18.51 30.79
C ASN A 78 -3.21 18.82 29.78
N ILE A 79 -3.24 20.07 29.34
CA ILE A 79 -4.12 20.55 28.27
C ILE A 79 -3.73 19.89 26.94
N GLN A 80 -4.74 19.49 26.18
CA GLN A 80 -4.61 18.78 24.92
C GLN A 80 -4.93 19.72 23.75
N PRO A 81 -4.16 19.64 22.64
CA PRO A 81 -4.38 20.52 21.51
C PRO A 81 -5.61 20.11 20.69
N THR A 82 -6.21 21.09 20.03
CA THR A 82 -7.04 20.84 18.86
C THR A 82 -6.14 20.63 17.64
N VAL A 83 -6.15 19.43 17.06
CA VAL A 83 -5.27 19.08 15.92
C VAL A 83 -5.91 19.52 14.60
N ARG A 84 -5.22 20.37 13.84
CA ARG A 84 -5.58 20.75 12.47
C ARG A 84 -4.58 20.15 11.50
N GLN A 85 -5.07 19.75 10.32
CA GLN A 85 -4.22 19.27 9.23
C GLN A 85 -4.10 20.38 8.20
N ASN A 86 -2.87 20.77 7.89
CA ASN A 86 -2.56 21.69 6.81
C ASN A 86 -1.65 20.98 5.81
N ALA A 87 -2.25 20.50 4.73
CA ALA A 87 -1.61 19.63 3.75
C ALA A 87 -0.85 18.43 4.37
N LEU A 88 0.49 18.46 4.37
CA LEU A 88 1.37 17.41 4.93
C LEU A 88 1.74 17.62 6.41
N GLN A 89 1.41 18.78 6.99
CA GLN A 89 1.72 19.12 8.36
C GLN A 89 0.50 19.02 9.28
N LEU A 90 0.75 18.73 10.55
CA LEU A 90 -0.24 18.80 11.62
C LEU A 90 0.11 19.96 12.55
N ILE A 91 -0.87 20.77 12.90
CA ILE A 91 -0.74 21.91 13.80
C ILE A 91 -1.63 21.66 15.01
N GLY A 92 -1.06 21.72 16.21
CA GLY A 92 -1.80 21.73 17.46
C GLY A 92 -2.11 23.15 17.90
N GLU A 93 -3.34 23.39 18.34
CA GLU A 93 -3.78 24.65 18.94
C GLU A 93 -4.17 24.37 20.40
N TRP A 94 -3.37 24.87 21.35
CA TRP A 94 -3.64 24.79 22.78
C TRP A 94 -4.39 26.04 23.20
N LYS A 95 -5.60 25.84 23.72
CA LYS A 95 -6.42 26.91 24.29
C LYS A 95 -6.23 26.90 25.79
N GLN A 96 -5.71 27.99 26.35
CA GLN A 96 -5.71 28.15 27.79
C GLN A 96 -7.14 28.49 28.26
N PRO A 97 -7.57 28.00 29.43
CA PRO A 97 -8.80 28.46 30.05
C PRO A 97 -8.72 29.98 30.28
N LYS A 98 -9.87 30.67 30.23
CA LYS A 98 -9.92 32.11 30.51
C LYS A 98 -9.58 32.34 31.98
N ASP A 99 -8.64 33.24 32.25
CA ASP A 99 -8.39 33.73 33.61
C ASP A 99 -9.58 34.61 34.10
N GLU A 100 -9.71 34.77 35.42
CA GLU A 100 -10.81 35.50 36.07
C GLU A 100 -10.94 36.97 35.62
N ASP A 101 -9.89 37.56 35.05
CA ASP A 101 -9.87 38.96 34.56
C ASP A 101 -10.38 39.15 33.12
N GLY A 102 -10.87 38.09 32.46
CA GLY A 102 -11.54 38.21 31.15
C GLY A 102 -10.62 38.54 29.95
N GLU A 103 -9.30 38.65 30.16
CA GLU A 103 -8.33 38.73 29.07
C GLU A 103 -8.21 37.38 28.34
N GLN A 104 -8.27 37.40 27.01
CA GLN A 104 -8.10 36.20 26.20
C GLN A 104 -6.63 35.76 26.24
N ALA A 105 -6.34 34.71 27.01
CA ALA A 105 -5.07 34.03 26.97
C ALA A 105 -4.70 33.66 25.52
N ASN A 106 -3.46 33.99 25.12
CA ASN A 106 -2.96 33.77 23.76
C ASN A 106 -3.01 32.26 23.42
N ASN A 107 -3.80 31.90 22.40
CA ASN A 107 -3.85 30.52 21.90
C ASN A 107 -2.50 30.15 21.28
N GLU A 108 -1.83 29.16 21.86
CA GLU A 108 -0.54 28.70 21.36
C GLU A 108 -0.72 27.74 20.18
N LYS A 109 -0.11 28.05 19.03
CA LYS A 109 -0.12 27.21 17.84
C LYS A 109 1.28 26.66 17.59
N LYS A 110 1.44 25.35 17.69
CA LYS A 110 2.73 24.66 17.43
C LYS A 110 2.54 23.55 16.39
N PRO A 111 3.50 23.36 15.46
CA PRO A 111 3.50 22.18 14.60
C PRO A 111 3.75 20.92 15.43
N ILE A 112 3.02 19.86 15.11
CA ILE A 112 3.25 18.53 15.70
C ILE A 112 4.23 17.81 14.79
N LEU A 113 5.48 17.72 15.24
CA LEU A 113 6.54 17.04 14.49
C LEU A 113 6.28 15.52 14.44
N PRO A 114 6.73 14.83 13.37
CA PRO A 114 6.63 13.38 13.28
C PRO A 114 7.29 12.65 14.45
N GLU A 115 8.40 13.17 14.96
CA GLU A 115 9.09 12.61 16.13
C GLU A 115 8.21 12.67 17.39
N THR A 116 7.58 13.80 17.67
CA THR A 116 6.67 13.96 18.81
C THR A 116 5.50 12.99 18.70
N ALA A 117 4.90 12.87 17.50
CA ALA A 117 3.81 11.91 17.28
C ALA A 117 4.27 10.46 17.48
N LEU A 118 5.51 10.13 17.09
CA LEU A 118 6.09 8.80 17.28
C LEU A 118 6.28 8.47 18.76
N GLN A 119 6.79 9.41 19.55
CA GLN A 119 6.95 9.25 20.99
C GLN A 119 5.59 9.04 21.67
N VAL A 120 4.59 9.84 21.31
CA VAL A 120 3.21 9.67 21.82
C VAL A 120 2.66 8.29 21.49
N PHE A 121 2.84 7.82 20.25
CA PHE A 121 2.32 6.52 19.82
C PHE A 121 3.02 5.33 20.49
N ARG A 122 4.31 5.46 20.80
CA ARG A 122 5.07 4.44 21.56
C ARG A 122 4.60 4.31 23.01
N ASN A 123 4.08 5.38 23.59
CA ASN A 123 3.61 5.40 24.98
C ASN A 123 2.20 4.81 25.15
N ILE A 124 1.50 4.50 24.06
CA ILE A 124 0.15 3.90 24.12
C ILE A 124 0.28 2.45 24.61
N SER A 125 -0.50 2.09 25.63
CA SER A 125 -0.50 0.74 26.18
C SER A 125 -1.10 -0.30 25.22
N ALA A 126 -0.71 -1.57 25.36
CA ALA A 126 -1.26 -2.64 24.54
C ALA A 126 -2.77 -2.84 24.76
N ASP A 127 -3.27 -2.58 25.97
CA ASP A 127 -4.70 -2.62 26.30
C ASP A 127 -5.46 -1.50 25.60
N ASP A 128 -4.92 -0.29 25.61
CA ASP A 128 -5.49 0.85 24.89
C ASP A 128 -5.55 0.61 23.38
N ILE A 129 -4.48 0.05 22.79
CA ILE A 129 -4.45 -0.31 21.35
C ILE A 129 -5.60 -1.27 21.01
N ARG A 130 -5.85 -2.27 21.87
CA ARG A 130 -6.94 -3.24 21.68
C ARG A 130 -8.32 -2.60 21.85
N ASP A 131 -8.48 -1.72 22.84
CA ASP A 131 -9.72 -0.99 23.08
C ASP A 131 -10.07 -0.04 21.92
N LEU A 132 -9.06 0.57 21.30
CA LEU A 132 -9.23 1.38 20.09
C LEU A 132 -9.63 0.58 18.85
N GLY A 133 -9.55 -0.76 18.88
CA GLY A 133 -9.80 -1.61 17.73
C GLY A 133 -8.62 -1.70 16.76
N LEU A 134 -7.40 -1.40 17.23
CA LEU A 134 -6.16 -1.62 16.48
C LEU A 134 -5.54 -2.97 16.88
N SER A 135 -4.66 -3.49 16.02
CA SER A 135 -3.97 -4.76 16.26
C SER A 135 -2.58 -4.50 16.81
N TYR A 136 -2.28 -5.02 18.00
CA TYR A 136 -0.95 -4.91 18.60
C TYR A 136 0.12 -5.69 17.81
N ASP A 137 -0.25 -6.82 17.21
CA ASP A 137 0.72 -7.68 16.52
C ASP A 137 0.98 -7.23 15.08
N TYR A 138 -0.04 -6.68 14.41
CA TYR A 138 0.02 -6.42 12.96
C TYR A 138 -0.10 -4.94 12.57
N ALA A 139 -0.58 -4.07 13.46
CA ALA A 139 -0.90 -2.67 13.11
C ALA A 139 -0.68 -1.71 14.30
N ARG A 140 0.53 -1.71 14.85
CA ARG A 140 0.90 -0.81 15.95
C ARG A 140 0.86 0.67 15.49
N PRO A 141 0.32 1.60 16.29
CA PRO A 141 0.16 2.99 15.87
C PRO A 141 1.45 3.70 15.44
N GLU A 142 2.57 3.40 16.09
CA GLU A 142 3.88 3.95 15.77
C GLU A 142 4.38 3.56 14.38
N TRP A 143 3.92 2.44 13.81
CA TRP A 143 4.30 2.01 12.46
C TRP A 143 3.65 2.84 11.36
N MET A 144 2.68 3.71 11.71
CA MET A 144 2.14 4.69 10.76
C MET A 144 3.16 5.79 10.42
N ILE A 145 4.21 5.96 11.24
CA ILE A 145 5.30 6.91 11.01
C ILE A 145 6.49 6.15 10.44
N ILE A 146 6.90 6.52 9.22
CA ILE A 146 7.95 5.82 8.49
C ILE A 146 9.31 6.27 9.01
N THR A 147 10.00 5.38 9.72
CA THR A 147 11.41 5.55 10.13
C THR A 147 12.37 4.84 9.19
N VAL A 148 11.94 3.70 8.62
CA VAL A 148 12.70 2.91 7.64
C VAL A 148 11.82 2.71 6.41
N LEU A 149 12.23 3.30 5.28
CA LEU A 149 11.51 3.19 4.01
C LEU A 149 12.01 1.98 3.22
N PRO A 150 11.18 0.95 2.94
CA PRO A 150 11.61 -0.20 2.15
C PRO A 150 11.80 0.17 0.67
N VAL A 151 12.91 -0.26 0.09
CA VAL A 151 13.20 -0.04 -1.33
C VAL A 151 12.76 -1.26 -2.14
N PRO A 152 11.81 -1.12 -3.10
CA PRO A 152 11.36 -2.25 -3.89
C PRO A 152 12.45 -2.76 -4.85
N PRO A 153 12.47 -4.06 -5.16
CA PRO A 153 13.48 -4.66 -6.03
C PRO A 153 13.26 -4.30 -7.52
N PRO A 154 14.27 -4.47 -8.39
CA PRO A 154 14.20 -4.12 -9.81
C PRO A 154 12.96 -4.63 -10.59
N PRO A 155 12.40 -5.83 -10.34
CA PRO A 155 11.18 -6.28 -11.03
C PRO A 155 9.95 -5.38 -10.81
N VAL A 156 9.91 -4.63 -9.71
CA VAL A 156 8.83 -3.67 -9.41
C VAL A 156 9.10 -2.30 -10.06
N ARG A 157 10.38 -1.99 -10.32
CA ARG A 157 10.90 -0.74 -10.90
C ARG A 157 11.82 -1.04 -12.10
N PRO A 158 11.30 -1.60 -13.20
CA PRO A 158 12.11 -2.09 -14.30
C PRO A 158 12.83 -0.94 -15.03
N SER A 159 14.09 -1.15 -15.38
CA SER A 159 14.83 -0.24 -16.26
C SER A 159 14.69 -0.67 -17.71
N ILE A 160 14.69 0.30 -18.62
CA ILE A 160 14.61 0.09 -20.06
C ILE A 160 15.93 0.56 -20.68
N SER A 161 16.68 -0.35 -21.29
CA SER A 161 17.85 0.01 -22.10
C SER A 161 17.43 0.19 -23.55
N MET A 162 17.77 1.34 -24.17
CA MET A 162 17.41 1.61 -25.57
C MET A 162 18.08 0.63 -26.54
N ASP A 163 19.34 0.26 -26.29
CA ASP A 163 20.15 -0.50 -27.25
C ASP A 163 20.29 -1.99 -26.91
N GLY A 164 19.68 -2.47 -25.81
CA GLY A 164 19.76 -3.88 -25.37
C GLY A 164 21.16 -4.37 -24.94
N THR A 165 22.23 -3.63 -25.25
CA THR A 165 23.63 -3.95 -24.96
C THR A 165 24.07 -3.63 -23.53
N GLY A 166 23.17 -3.09 -22.70
CA GLY A 166 23.44 -2.72 -21.31
C GLY A 166 24.40 -1.53 -21.13
N GLN A 167 25.14 -1.11 -22.17
CA GLN A 167 26.09 0.00 -22.14
C GLN A 167 25.54 1.32 -22.71
N GLY A 168 24.37 1.29 -23.35
CA GLY A 168 23.69 2.48 -23.88
C GLY A 168 22.91 3.29 -22.85
N MET A 169 22.27 4.39 -23.29
CA MET A 169 21.39 5.22 -22.46
C MET A 169 20.26 4.38 -21.85
N ARG A 170 20.13 4.43 -20.53
CA ARG A 170 19.10 3.72 -19.77
C ARG A 170 17.98 4.68 -19.36
N GLY A 171 16.74 4.32 -19.67
CA GLY A 171 15.55 4.91 -19.10
C GLY A 171 15.17 4.17 -17.81
N GLU A 172 15.41 4.79 -16.67
CA GLU A 172 15.03 4.22 -15.38
C GLU A 172 13.52 4.42 -15.10
N ASP A 173 12.96 3.58 -14.23
CA ASP A 173 11.57 3.72 -13.81
C ASP A 173 11.35 5.00 -12.96
N ASP A 174 10.15 5.58 -13.06
CA ASP A 174 9.71 6.74 -12.27
C ASP A 174 9.96 6.58 -10.76
N LEU A 175 9.78 5.38 -10.20
CA LEU A 175 10.04 5.08 -8.79
C LEU A 175 11.54 5.17 -8.48
N THR A 176 12.41 4.73 -9.39
CA THR A 176 13.87 4.83 -9.22
C THR A 176 14.31 6.29 -9.17
N TYR A 177 13.78 7.14 -10.06
CA TYR A 177 14.07 8.57 -10.03
C TYR A 177 13.66 9.20 -8.69
N LYS A 178 12.44 8.91 -8.23
CA LYS A 178 11.92 9.48 -6.98
C LYS A 178 12.68 8.99 -5.75
N LEU A 179 13.09 7.71 -5.72
CA LEU A 179 13.96 7.17 -4.67
C LEU A 179 15.32 7.89 -4.65
N GLY A 180 15.87 8.24 -5.81
CA GLY A 180 17.08 9.07 -5.88
C GLY A 180 16.89 10.46 -5.27
N ASP A 181 15.74 11.10 -5.49
CA ASP A 181 15.43 12.38 -4.83
C ASP A 181 15.28 12.23 -3.31
N ILE A 182 14.63 11.17 -2.84
CA ILE A 182 14.46 10.89 -1.40
C ILE A 182 15.82 10.73 -0.72
N ILE A 183 16.74 9.97 -1.33
CA ILE A 183 18.08 9.75 -0.78
C ILE A 183 18.86 11.08 -0.72
N ARG A 184 18.78 11.91 -1.77
CA ARG A 184 19.41 13.24 -1.77
C ARG A 184 18.83 14.15 -0.68
N ALA A 185 17.50 14.25 -0.59
CA ALA A 185 16.84 15.05 0.43
C ALA A 185 17.21 14.59 1.85
N ASN A 186 17.26 13.28 2.08
CA ASN A 186 17.68 12.72 3.37
C ASN A 186 19.15 13.01 3.70
N GLY A 187 20.02 12.98 2.69
CA GLY A 187 21.42 13.38 2.82
C GLY A 187 21.56 14.85 3.25
N ASN A 188 20.78 15.75 2.64
CA ASN A 188 20.78 17.18 2.98
C ASN A 188 20.30 17.43 4.41
N VAL A 189 19.22 16.76 4.86
CA VAL A 189 18.75 16.86 6.25
C VAL A 189 19.84 16.42 7.22
N ARG A 190 20.47 15.28 6.96
CA ARG A 190 21.54 14.74 7.79
C ARG A 190 22.75 15.68 7.85
N GLN A 191 23.15 16.27 6.72
CA GLN A 191 24.24 17.23 6.66
C GLN A 191 23.90 18.51 7.44
N ALA A 192 22.71 19.08 7.21
CA ALA A 192 22.26 20.28 7.92
C ALA A 192 22.20 20.08 9.44
N GLN A 193 21.81 18.89 9.90
CA GLN A 193 21.85 18.50 11.32
C GLN A 193 23.28 18.44 11.88
N GLN A 194 24.23 17.86 11.13
CA GLN A 194 25.62 17.73 11.55
C GLN A 194 26.35 19.07 11.61
N GLU A 195 26.04 19.97 10.68
CA GLU A 195 26.64 21.30 10.60
C GLU A 195 26.02 22.30 11.61
N GLY A 196 24.98 21.89 12.35
CA GLY A 196 24.29 22.78 13.30
C GLY A 196 23.55 23.92 12.60
N SER A 197 22.97 23.65 11.43
CA SER A 197 22.22 24.65 10.66
C SER A 197 21.06 25.23 11.48
N PRO A 198 20.67 26.50 11.25
CA PRO A 198 19.54 27.12 11.94
C PRO A 198 18.25 26.28 11.83
N ALA A 199 17.43 26.30 12.90
CA ALA A 199 16.23 25.46 13.00
C ALA A 199 15.22 25.67 11.86
N HIS A 200 15.10 26.89 11.33
CA HIS A 200 14.21 27.17 10.19
C HIS A 200 14.67 26.47 8.90
N VAL A 201 15.99 26.46 8.64
CA VAL A 201 16.58 25.79 7.47
C VAL A 201 16.39 24.27 7.57
N LEU A 202 16.60 23.72 8.76
CA LEU A 202 16.39 22.30 9.03
C LEU A 202 14.92 21.90 8.80
N SER A 203 13.98 22.71 9.29
CA SER A 203 12.55 22.50 9.06
C SER A 203 12.18 22.51 7.56
N ASP A 204 12.82 23.36 6.76
CA ASP A 204 12.58 23.41 5.32
C ASP A 204 13.10 22.14 4.61
N PHE A 205 14.29 21.64 4.99
CA PHE A 205 14.81 20.38 4.46
C PHE A 205 13.96 19.18 4.89
N GLU A 206 13.47 19.15 6.13
CA GLU A 206 12.55 18.12 6.61
C GLU A 206 11.22 18.14 5.86
N ALA A 207 10.66 19.33 5.60
CA ALA A 207 9.44 19.48 4.82
C ALA A 207 9.62 18.98 3.37
N LEU A 208 10.79 19.23 2.77
CA LEU A 208 11.13 18.74 1.45
C LEU A 208 11.24 17.20 1.43
N LEU A 209 11.91 16.60 2.41
CA LEU A 209 11.99 15.14 2.55
C LEU A 209 10.59 14.53 2.68
N GLN A 210 9.75 15.10 3.54
CA GLN A 210 8.36 14.68 3.73
C GLN A 210 7.57 14.75 2.41
N TYR A 211 7.74 15.81 1.62
CA TYR A 211 7.13 15.94 0.31
C TYR A 211 7.57 14.84 -0.65
N HIS A 212 8.87 14.51 -0.72
CA HIS A 212 9.38 13.47 -1.61
C HIS A 212 8.85 12.07 -1.23
N VAL A 213 8.81 11.75 0.06
CA VAL A 213 8.26 10.47 0.55
C VAL A 213 6.75 10.39 0.32
N ALA A 214 6.01 11.47 0.56
CA ALA A 214 4.57 11.52 0.33
C ALA A 214 4.22 11.31 -1.16
N THR A 215 4.88 12.07 -2.06
CA THR A 215 4.65 12.00 -3.51
C THR A 215 5.15 10.70 -4.16
N TYR A 216 6.06 9.96 -3.52
CA TYR A 216 6.46 8.61 -3.92
C TYR A 216 5.32 7.60 -3.77
N MET A 217 4.59 7.68 -2.66
CA MET A 217 3.44 6.83 -2.38
C MET A 217 2.20 7.27 -3.17
N ASP A 218 1.92 8.57 -3.15
CA ASP A 218 0.77 9.19 -3.80
C ASP A 218 1.10 10.59 -4.35
N ASN A 219 1.09 10.74 -5.66
CA ASN A 219 1.40 12.02 -6.32
C ASN A 219 0.15 12.89 -6.54
N ASP A 220 -1.05 12.42 -6.18
CA ASP A 220 -2.31 13.13 -6.35
C ASP A 220 -2.87 13.66 -5.01
N ILE A 221 -1.97 14.09 -4.12
CA ILE A 221 -2.33 14.68 -2.81
C ILE A 221 -2.94 16.06 -3.03
N ALA A 222 -4.14 16.29 -2.50
CA ALA A 222 -4.84 17.56 -2.61
C ALA A 222 -4.07 18.70 -1.90
N GLY A 223 -3.96 19.85 -2.56
CA GLY A 223 -3.29 21.03 -2.03
C GLY A 223 -1.76 20.96 -2.03
N GLN A 224 -1.16 19.94 -2.65
CA GLN A 224 0.28 19.83 -2.86
C GLN A 224 0.61 19.89 -4.35
N PRO A 225 1.73 20.53 -4.75
CA PRO A 225 2.19 20.48 -6.13
C PRO A 225 2.52 19.03 -6.52
N ARG A 226 2.26 18.67 -7.77
CA ARG A 226 2.61 17.34 -8.29
C ARG A 226 4.10 17.26 -8.52
N ALA A 227 4.71 16.13 -8.16
CA ALA A 227 6.08 15.82 -8.54
C ALA A 227 6.12 15.56 -10.05
N LEU A 228 6.94 16.36 -10.76
CA LEU A 228 7.15 16.25 -12.19
C LEU A 228 8.53 15.65 -12.47
N GLN A 229 8.63 14.89 -13.54
CA GLN A 229 9.90 14.45 -14.11
C GLN A 229 10.58 15.63 -14.82
N LYS A 230 11.87 15.49 -15.18
CA LYS A 230 12.61 16.50 -15.96
C LYS A 230 11.91 16.91 -17.28
N SER A 231 11.09 16.02 -17.84
CA SER A 231 10.29 16.26 -19.04
C SER A 231 8.97 17.01 -18.79
N GLY A 232 8.65 17.38 -17.54
CA GLY A 232 7.38 18.00 -17.16
C GLY A 232 6.22 17.00 -16.99
N ARG A 233 6.41 15.71 -17.31
CA ARG A 233 5.40 14.68 -17.07
C ARG A 233 5.28 14.38 -15.56
N PRO A 234 4.07 14.23 -15.00
CA PRO A 234 3.89 13.78 -13.62
C PRO A 234 4.48 12.39 -13.37
N VAL A 235 5.20 12.24 -12.27
CA VAL A 235 5.80 10.97 -11.84
C VAL A 235 4.71 9.98 -11.45
N LYS A 236 4.79 8.73 -11.95
CA LYS A 236 3.80 7.68 -11.65
C LYS A 236 4.10 6.99 -10.31
N ALA A 237 3.47 7.51 -9.25
CA ALA A 237 3.55 6.97 -7.88
C ALA A 237 2.92 5.57 -7.73
N ILE A 238 3.19 4.92 -6.59
CA ILE A 238 2.71 3.56 -6.29
C ILE A 238 1.18 3.49 -6.32
N ARG A 239 0.48 4.43 -5.69
CA ARG A 239 -0.99 4.47 -5.67
C ARG A 239 -1.57 4.53 -7.09
N ALA A 240 -0.96 5.32 -7.97
CA ALA A 240 -1.38 5.48 -9.36
C ALA A 240 -1.12 4.22 -10.21
N ARG A 241 -0.18 3.34 -9.81
CA ARG A 241 0.02 2.03 -10.45
C ARG A 241 -1.07 1.03 -10.04
N LEU A 242 -1.58 1.12 -8.82
CA LEU A 242 -2.59 0.20 -8.29
C LEU A 242 -4.01 0.59 -8.72
N LYS A 243 -4.35 1.87 -8.63
CA LYS A 243 -5.68 2.42 -8.94
C LYS A 243 -5.83 2.71 -10.44
N GLY A 244 -7.07 2.78 -10.91
CA GLY A 244 -7.42 3.26 -12.24
C GLY A 244 -7.85 2.15 -13.20
N LYS A 245 -8.33 2.54 -14.38
CA LYS A 245 -8.77 1.59 -15.42
C LYS A 245 -7.61 0.71 -15.91
N GLU A 246 -6.46 1.33 -16.11
CA GLU A 246 -5.20 0.66 -16.49
C GLU A 246 -4.31 0.32 -15.29
N GLY A 247 -4.83 0.47 -14.06
CA GLY A 247 -4.11 0.09 -12.84
C GLY A 247 -4.04 -1.43 -12.69
N ARG A 248 -3.11 -1.91 -11.85
CA ARG A 248 -2.88 -3.35 -11.65
C ARG A 248 -4.12 -4.12 -11.23
N LEU A 249 -4.97 -3.54 -10.36
CA LEU A 249 -6.14 -4.26 -9.84
C LEU A 249 -7.14 -4.59 -10.95
N ARG A 250 -7.50 -3.61 -11.78
CA ARG A 250 -8.48 -3.80 -12.85
C ARG A 250 -7.85 -4.35 -14.13
N GLY A 251 -6.72 -3.79 -14.54
CA GLY A 251 -6.09 -4.08 -15.83
C GLY A 251 -5.15 -5.28 -15.85
N ASN A 252 -4.75 -5.84 -14.69
CA ASN A 252 -3.88 -7.02 -14.65
C ASN A 252 -4.47 -8.18 -13.86
N LEU A 253 -5.21 -7.90 -12.78
CA LEU A 253 -5.81 -8.95 -11.95
C LEU A 253 -7.24 -9.31 -12.39
N MET A 254 -8.10 -8.33 -12.69
CA MET A 254 -9.49 -8.60 -13.11
C MET A 254 -9.63 -8.91 -14.60
N GLY A 255 -8.80 -8.30 -15.45
CA GLY A 255 -8.84 -8.52 -16.90
C GLY A 255 -7.42 -8.53 -17.44
N LYS A 256 -6.88 -9.72 -17.73
CA LYS A 256 -5.55 -9.88 -18.31
C LYS A 256 -5.68 -10.20 -19.80
N ARG A 257 -4.66 -9.81 -20.57
CA ARG A 257 -4.49 -10.36 -21.92
C ARG A 257 -4.21 -11.85 -21.81
N VAL A 258 -4.89 -12.63 -22.64
CA VAL A 258 -4.78 -14.09 -22.67
C VAL A 258 -4.17 -14.53 -23.99
N ASP A 259 -3.27 -15.51 -23.90
CA ASP A 259 -2.74 -16.20 -25.07
C ASP A 259 -3.79 -17.19 -25.62
N PHE A 260 -3.56 -17.75 -26.81
CA PHE A 260 -4.47 -18.69 -27.48
C PHE A 260 -5.89 -18.15 -27.75
N SER A 261 -5.99 -16.87 -28.09
CA SER A 261 -7.24 -16.24 -28.51
C SER A 261 -7.07 -15.54 -29.86
N ALA A 262 -8.15 -15.45 -30.63
CA ALA A 262 -8.22 -14.72 -31.89
C ALA A 262 -9.53 -13.94 -31.98
N ARG A 263 -9.54 -12.86 -32.77
CA ARG A 263 -10.72 -12.03 -33.02
C ARG A 263 -10.79 -11.69 -34.50
N THR A 264 -11.96 -11.87 -35.10
CA THR A 264 -12.28 -11.48 -36.48
C THR A 264 -13.73 -11.00 -36.57
N VAL A 265 -14.11 -10.44 -37.72
CA VAL A 265 -15.49 -10.02 -38.03
C VAL A 265 -16.37 -11.25 -38.24
N ILE A 266 -17.62 -11.20 -37.78
CA ILE A 266 -18.61 -12.27 -37.93
C ILE A 266 -19.38 -12.14 -39.24
N THR A 267 -19.81 -13.26 -39.81
CA THR A 267 -20.70 -13.33 -40.98
C THR A 267 -21.63 -14.53 -40.79
N GLY A 268 -22.91 -14.39 -41.14
CA GLY A 268 -23.89 -15.48 -40.98
C GLY A 268 -23.76 -16.51 -42.11
N ASP A 269 -23.85 -17.79 -41.75
CA ASP A 269 -23.89 -18.92 -42.69
C ASP A 269 -25.06 -19.83 -42.33
N PRO A 270 -26.07 -20.02 -43.21
CA PRO A 270 -27.23 -20.86 -42.94
C PRO A 270 -26.94 -22.37 -42.96
N ASN A 271 -25.75 -22.79 -43.41
CA ASN A 271 -25.40 -24.20 -43.52
C ASN A 271 -24.70 -24.75 -42.25
N LEU A 272 -24.43 -23.90 -41.26
CA LEU A 272 -23.82 -24.32 -39.99
C LEU A 272 -24.89 -24.68 -38.96
N SER A 273 -24.59 -25.71 -38.16
CA SER A 273 -25.42 -26.10 -37.02
C SER A 273 -25.35 -25.04 -35.90
N LEU A 274 -26.30 -25.06 -34.97
CA LEU A 274 -26.41 -24.07 -33.89
C LEU A 274 -25.16 -24.04 -32.97
N ASP A 275 -24.49 -25.17 -32.82
CA ASP A 275 -23.31 -25.38 -32.00
C ASP A 275 -21.98 -25.26 -32.77
N GLU A 276 -22.04 -25.00 -34.07
CA GLU A 276 -20.87 -24.89 -34.94
C GLU A 276 -20.43 -23.43 -35.13
N VAL A 277 -19.12 -23.25 -35.33
CA VAL A 277 -18.53 -21.94 -35.66
C VAL A 277 -17.51 -22.10 -36.79
N GLY A 278 -17.70 -21.31 -37.85
CA GLY A 278 -16.76 -21.25 -38.96
C GLY A 278 -15.45 -20.58 -38.54
N VAL A 279 -14.35 -21.34 -38.49
CA VAL A 279 -13.02 -20.80 -38.18
C VAL A 279 -12.18 -20.69 -39.47
N PRO A 280 -11.71 -19.47 -39.84
CA PRO A 280 -10.82 -19.30 -40.99
C PRO A 280 -9.53 -20.13 -40.86
N ARG A 281 -9.07 -20.73 -41.97
CA ARG A 281 -7.84 -21.53 -42.00
C ARG A 281 -6.61 -20.75 -41.49
N SER A 282 -6.56 -19.44 -41.69
CA SER A 282 -5.49 -18.58 -41.16
C SER A 282 -5.43 -18.56 -39.63
N ILE A 283 -6.60 -18.52 -38.96
CA ILE A 283 -6.72 -18.58 -37.50
C ILE A 283 -6.47 -20.00 -37.00
N ALA A 284 -7.03 -21.02 -37.67
CA ALA A 284 -6.86 -22.43 -37.31
C ALA A 284 -5.39 -22.89 -37.42
N ARG A 285 -4.63 -22.36 -38.38
CA ARG A 285 -3.17 -22.58 -38.47
C ARG A 285 -2.39 -21.83 -37.41
N THR A 286 -2.98 -20.85 -36.74
CA THR A 286 -2.30 -20.03 -35.73
C THR A 286 -2.52 -20.54 -34.32
N LEU A 287 -3.77 -20.84 -33.97
CA LEU A 287 -4.15 -21.38 -32.67
C LEU A 287 -3.76 -22.86 -32.60
N THR A 288 -3.19 -23.26 -31.47
CA THR A 288 -2.73 -24.63 -31.23
C THR A 288 -3.33 -25.16 -29.94
N TYR A 289 -3.55 -26.47 -29.91
CA TYR A 289 -3.99 -27.19 -28.72
C TYR A 289 -2.93 -28.24 -28.36
N PRO A 290 -2.39 -28.24 -27.13
CA PRO A 290 -1.36 -29.20 -26.75
C PRO A 290 -2.00 -30.57 -26.49
N GLU A 291 -1.83 -31.50 -27.44
CA GLU A 291 -2.35 -32.86 -27.31
C GLU A 291 -1.24 -33.80 -26.81
N THR A 292 -1.53 -34.62 -25.80
CA THR A 292 -0.54 -35.58 -25.28
C THR A 292 -0.52 -36.83 -26.16
N VAL A 293 0.67 -37.29 -26.53
CA VAL A 293 0.86 -38.48 -27.36
C VAL A 293 0.52 -39.72 -26.55
N THR A 294 -0.47 -40.47 -27.03
CA THR A 294 -0.98 -41.72 -26.50
C THR A 294 -0.91 -42.80 -27.58
N PRO A 295 -1.02 -44.10 -27.22
CA PRO A 295 -1.07 -45.18 -28.21
C PRO A 295 -2.19 -45.02 -29.25
N TYR A 296 -3.28 -44.34 -28.89
CA TYR A 296 -4.45 -44.18 -29.76
C TYR A 296 -4.30 -43.07 -30.81
N ASN A 297 -3.62 -41.97 -30.48
CA ASN A 297 -3.50 -40.79 -31.34
C ASN A 297 -2.14 -40.67 -32.04
N ILE A 298 -1.16 -41.53 -31.71
CA ILE A 298 0.21 -41.43 -32.24
C ILE A 298 0.27 -41.40 -33.77
N GLY A 299 -0.53 -42.22 -34.46
CA GLY A 299 -0.56 -42.22 -35.93
C GLY A 299 -1.06 -40.88 -36.50
N LYS A 300 -2.14 -40.34 -35.91
CA LYS A 300 -2.71 -39.03 -36.30
C LYS A 300 -1.73 -37.89 -36.02
N LEU A 301 -1.14 -37.86 -34.83
CA LEU A 301 -0.21 -36.81 -34.43
C LEU A 301 1.06 -36.83 -35.29
N HIS A 302 1.55 -38.02 -35.66
CA HIS A 302 2.70 -38.15 -36.55
C HIS A 302 2.41 -37.55 -37.93
N GLN A 303 1.22 -37.78 -38.49
CA GLN A 303 0.80 -37.16 -39.74
C GLN A 303 0.70 -35.63 -39.65
N LEU A 304 0.16 -35.09 -38.54
CA LEU A 304 0.09 -33.64 -38.32
C LEU A 304 1.47 -32.99 -38.24
N VAL A 305 2.45 -33.67 -37.63
CA VAL A 305 3.85 -33.21 -37.57
C VAL A 305 4.50 -33.27 -38.95
N GLN A 306 4.21 -34.31 -39.75
CA GLN A 306 4.70 -34.43 -41.12
C GLN A 306 4.17 -33.33 -42.05
N ASN A 307 2.88 -33.00 -41.94
CA ASN A 307 2.26 -31.89 -42.69
C ASN A 307 2.84 -30.52 -42.28
N GLY A 308 3.32 -30.41 -41.04
CA GLY A 308 3.99 -29.23 -40.53
C GLY A 308 3.07 -28.03 -40.28
N PRO A 309 3.64 -26.82 -40.08
CA PRO A 309 2.92 -25.65 -39.57
C PRO A 309 2.17 -24.83 -40.63
N ASN A 310 2.42 -25.08 -41.92
CA ASN A 310 1.89 -24.25 -43.01
C ASN A 310 0.64 -24.84 -43.67
N GLU A 311 0.45 -26.16 -43.56
CA GLU A 311 -0.68 -26.89 -44.10
C GLU A 311 -1.70 -27.22 -43.00
N HIS A 312 -2.98 -27.29 -43.34
CA HIS A 312 -4.04 -27.68 -42.41
C HIS A 312 -4.71 -28.94 -42.94
N PRO A 313 -4.86 -30.02 -42.15
CA PRO A 313 -4.47 -30.17 -40.74
C PRO A 313 -2.96 -30.33 -40.50
N GLY A 314 -2.38 -29.68 -39.48
CA GLY A 314 -0.95 -29.71 -39.17
C GLY A 314 -0.61 -29.28 -37.73
N ALA A 315 0.67 -29.34 -37.36
CA ALA A 315 1.19 -29.01 -36.03
C ALA A 315 2.30 -27.94 -36.08
N LYS A 316 2.54 -27.25 -34.95
CA LYS A 316 3.60 -26.22 -34.84
C LYS A 316 4.79 -26.61 -33.99
N TYR A 317 4.54 -27.24 -32.86
CA TYR A 317 5.54 -27.50 -31.85
C TYR A 317 5.49 -28.96 -31.43
N VAL A 318 6.62 -29.53 -31.08
CA VAL A 318 6.68 -30.82 -30.37
C VAL A 318 7.41 -30.56 -29.06
N ILE A 319 6.77 -30.89 -27.95
CA ILE A 319 7.31 -30.75 -26.60
C ILE A 319 7.65 -32.14 -26.09
N ARG A 320 8.94 -32.35 -25.83
CA ARG A 320 9.46 -33.60 -25.26
C ARG A 320 9.13 -33.70 -23.76
N SER A 321 9.35 -34.87 -23.18
CA SER A 321 9.16 -35.14 -21.74
C SER A 321 10.05 -34.28 -20.83
N ASP A 322 11.21 -33.83 -21.33
CA ASP A 322 12.14 -32.91 -20.66
C ASP A 322 11.67 -31.44 -20.68
N GLY A 323 10.58 -31.13 -21.40
CA GLY A 323 10.08 -29.77 -21.58
C GLY A 323 10.72 -29.00 -22.74
N THR A 324 11.67 -29.60 -23.46
CA THR A 324 12.29 -29.00 -24.64
C THR A 324 11.26 -28.83 -25.75
N ARG A 325 11.14 -27.61 -26.27
CA ARG A 325 10.21 -27.26 -27.35
C ARG A 325 10.93 -27.26 -28.69
N ILE A 326 10.47 -28.09 -29.61
CA ILE A 326 10.95 -28.16 -30.99
C ILE A 326 9.98 -27.36 -31.86
N ASP A 327 10.45 -26.29 -32.50
CA ASP A 327 9.68 -25.53 -33.48
C ASP A 327 9.79 -26.18 -34.87
N LEU A 328 8.67 -26.66 -35.40
CA LEU A 328 8.62 -27.35 -36.69
C LEU A 328 8.89 -26.41 -37.88
N ARG A 329 8.83 -25.08 -37.71
CA ARG A 329 9.12 -24.10 -38.77
C ARG A 329 10.61 -24.03 -39.14
N HIS A 330 11.48 -24.19 -38.14
CA HIS A 330 12.92 -23.97 -38.29
C HIS A 330 13.72 -25.27 -38.16
N HIS A 331 13.08 -26.38 -37.81
CA HIS A 331 13.76 -27.65 -37.63
C HIS A 331 14.05 -28.32 -38.98
N LYS A 332 15.35 -28.50 -39.31
CA LYS A 332 15.83 -29.08 -40.58
C LYS A 332 15.30 -30.50 -40.88
N ARG A 333 14.80 -31.20 -39.86
CA ARG A 333 14.27 -32.58 -39.94
C ARG A 333 12.88 -32.68 -39.31
N ALA A 334 11.98 -31.75 -39.60
CA ALA A 334 10.62 -31.75 -39.03
C ALA A 334 9.81 -33.00 -39.40
N GLY A 335 9.96 -33.51 -40.63
CA GLY A 335 9.21 -34.68 -41.13
C GLY A 335 9.72 -36.06 -40.68
N SER A 336 10.85 -36.14 -39.97
CA SER A 336 11.44 -37.40 -39.49
C SER A 336 11.44 -37.52 -37.96
N ILE A 337 10.58 -36.79 -37.28
CA ILE A 337 10.49 -36.82 -35.81
C ILE A 337 9.66 -38.03 -35.40
N SER A 338 10.31 -39.04 -34.84
CA SER A 338 9.63 -40.14 -34.16
C SER A 338 9.04 -39.63 -32.85
N LEU A 339 7.71 -39.69 -32.74
CA LEU A 339 6.98 -39.30 -31.53
C LEU A 339 7.05 -40.43 -30.50
N GLU A 340 7.33 -40.09 -29.25
CA GLU A 340 7.27 -41.02 -28.13
C GLU A 340 6.01 -40.77 -27.28
N TYR A 341 5.56 -41.80 -26.56
CA TYR A 341 4.43 -41.68 -25.65
C TYR A 341 4.74 -40.71 -24.52
N GLY A 342 3.77 -39.86 -24.18
CA GLY A 342 3.89 -38.82 -23.15
C GLY A 342 4.47 -37.48 -23.62
N TRP A 343 4.93 -37.38 -24.87
CA TRP A 343 5.26 -36.07 -25.47
C TRP A 343 3.98 -35.27 -25.74
N LYS A 344 4.10 -33.97 -26.03
CA LYS A 344 2.97 -33.13 -26.46
C LYS A 344 3.23 -32.58 -27.86
N VAL A 345 2.21 -32.60 -28.70
CA VAL A 345 2.22 -32.09 -30.09
C VAL A 345 1.24 -30.94 -30.22
#